data_AF-A0A956L5R4-F1
#
_entry.id   AF-A0A956L5R4-F1
#
_cell.length_a   1.000
_cell.length_b   1.000
_cell.length_c   1.000
_cell.angle_alpha   90.00
_cell.angle_beta   90.00
_cell.angle_gamma   90.00
#
_symmetry.space_group_name_H-M   'P 1'
#
loop_
_entity.id
_entity.type
_entity.pdbx_description
1 polymer ?
#
loop_
_entity_poly.entity_id
_entity_poly.type
_entity_poly.pdbx_seq_one_letter_code
_entity_poly.pdbx_strand_id
1 'polypeptide(L)'
;MEVTPWDPEGAAALLDAEGRLTGGATLGGLDARAYYKQLVAARSLDLRLARLGLPMWASSAGEEAPLVATARVAHPEEWIYPGARDVAVALTREVPLAELVARLTGRRGHEPAGRVACPERRIAPG
;
A
#
# COMPACT_ATOMS: atom_id res chain seq x y z
N MET A 1 23.23 -4.91 -12.75
CA MET A 1 23.19 -4.93 -11.27
C MET A 1 23.93 -6.19 -10.86
N GLU A 2 24.98 -6.08 -10.05
CA GLU A 2 25.70 -7.27 -9.57
C GLU A 2 24.83 -8.04 -8.60
N VAL A 3 24.83 -9.38 -8.71
CA VAL A 3 24.06 -10.25 -7.82
C VAL A 3 24.66 -10.19 -6.43
N THR A 4 23.85 -9.84 -5.43
CA THR A 4 24.30 -9.74 -4.03
C THR A 4 23.77 -10.90 -3.20
N PRO A 5 24.41 -11.26 -2.08
CA PRO A 5 23.89 -12.26 -1.12
C PRO A 5 22.52 -11.89 -0.52
N TRP A 6 22.06 -10.65 -0.73
CA TRP A 6 20.77 -10.13 -0.27
C TRP A 6 19.70 -10.18 -1.36
N ASP A 7 20.06 -10.61 -2.58
CA ASP A 7 19.06 -10.88 -3.60
C ASP A 7 18.21 -12.07 -3.12
N PRO A 8 16.88 -11.89 -2.98
CA PRO A 8 16.04 -12.96 -2.48
C PRO A 8 16.17 -14.17 -3.40
N GLU A 9 16.46 -15.34 -2.85
CA GLU A 9 16.38 -16.58 -3.63
C GLU A 9 14.98 -16.65 -4.27
N GLY A 10 14.95 -16.72 -5.60
CA GLY A 10 13.70 -16.77 -6.37
C GLY A 10 13.08 -15.41 -6.72
N ALA A 11 13.72 -14.27 -6.45
CA ALA A 11 13.27 -12.98 -6.98
C ALA A 11 13.49 -12.91 -8.50
N ALA A 12 12.40 -12.73 -9.25
CA ALA A 12 12.45 -12.53 -10.70
C ALA A 12 12.34 -11.03 -11.04
N ALA A 13 13.37 -10.49 -11.69
CA ALA A 13 13.29 -9.16 -12.29
C ALA A 13 12.77 -9.28 -13.73
N LEU A 14 11.55 -8.81 -13.98
CA LEU A 14 10.92 -8.86 -15.31
C LEU A 14 11.25 -7.63 -16.18
N LEU A 15 11.74 -6.55 -15.56
CA LEU A 15 12.12 -5.32 -16.22
C LEU A 15 13.61 -5.05 -16.02
N ASP A 16 14.30 -4.57 -17.05
CA ASP A 16 15.64 -3.99 -16.93
C ASP A 16 15.62 -2.59 -16.32
N ALA A 17 16.80 -1.99 -16.16
CA ALA A 17 16.95 -0.66 -15.58
C ALA A 17 16.29 0.45 -16.43
N GLU A 18 16.07 0.19 -17.71
CA GLU A 18 15.41 1.08 -18.65
C GLU A 18 13.90 0.81 -18.77
N GLY A 19 13.37 -0.16 -18.01
CA GLY A 19 11.96 -0.52 -17.99
C GLY A 19 11.51 -1.39 -19.16
N ARG A 20 12.42 -2.06 -19.86
CA ARG A 20 12.09 -3.03 -20.92
C ARG A 20 11.92 -4.42 -20.34
N LEU A 21 10.99 -5.18 -20.90
CA LEU A 21 10.78 -6.59 -20.56
C LEU A 21 12.01 -7.41 -20.96
N THR A 22 12.45 -8.29 -20.06
CA THR A 22 13.59 -9.18 -20.27
C THR A 22 13.17 -10.65 -20.25
N GLY A 23 14.03 -11.55 -20.75
CA GLY A 23 13.83 -12.99 -20.60
C GLY A 23 12.56 -13.56 -21.24
N GLY A 24 12.00 -12.89 -22.26
CA GLY A 24 10.72 -13.29 -22.87
C GLY A 24 9.50 -13.00 -22.00
N ALA A 25 9.66 -12.25 -20.90
CA ALA A 25 8.55 -11.82 -20.07
C ALA A 25 7.53 -11.02 -20.89
N THR A 26 6.26 -11.14 -20.50
CA THR A 26 5.17 -10.37 -21.11
C THR A 26 4.39 -9.69 -19.99
N LEU A 27 3.70 -8.60 -20.31
CA LEU A 27 2.73 -8.00 -19.39
C LEU A 27 1.47 -8.88 -19.22
N GLY A 28 1.34 -9.96 -20.01
CA GLY A 28 0.10 -10.73 -20.09
C GLY A 28 -1.07 -9.81 -20.46
N GLY A 29 -2.14 -9.87 -19.66
CA GLY A 29 -3.31 -8.99 -19.77
C GLY A 29 -3.24 -7.70 -18.95
N LEU A 30 -2.08 -7.36 -18.37
CA LEU A 30 -1.96 -6.16 -17.52
C LEU A 30 -2.08 -4.88 -18.36
N ASP A 31 -3.10 -4.08 -18.08
CA ASP A 31 -3.15 -2.69 -18.54
C ASP A 31 -2.13 -1.86 -17.74
N ALA A 32 -0.92 -1.75 -18.29
CA ALA A 32 0.18 -1.01 -17.67
C ALA A 32 -0.15 0.47 -17.44
N ARG A 33 -1.00 1.10 -18.27
CA ARG A 33 -1.39 2.50 -18.10
C ARG A 33 -2.32 2.65 -16.91
N ALA A 34 -3.34 1.80 -16.80
CA ALA A 34 -4.24 1.81 -15.66
C ALA A 34 -3.49 1.45 -14.36
N TYR A 35 -2.56 0.50 -14.44
CA TYR A 35 -1.71 0.12 -13.30
C TYR A 35 -0.83 1.29 -12.85
N TYR A 36 -0.13 1.94 -13.78
CA TYR A 36 0.70 3.11 -13.47
C TYR A 36 -0.10 4.26 -12.85
N LYS A 37 -1.31 4.52 -13.34
CA LYS A 37 -2.20 5.53 -12.74
C LYS A 37 -2.53 5.23 -11.27
N GLN A 38 -2.70 3.96 -10.91
CA GLN A 38 -2.92 3.57 -9.52
C GLN A 38 -1.67 3.76 -8.65
N LEU A 39 -0.48 3.46 -9.17
CA LEU A 39 0.79 3.75 -8.46
C LEU A 39 0.92 5.25 -8.18
N VAL A 40 0.63 6.08 -9.18
CA VAL A 40 0.65 7.55 -9.04
C VAL A 40 -0.42 8.02 -8.06
N ALA A 41 -1.62 7.42 -8.07
CA ALA A 41 -2.69 7.75 -7.12
C ALA A 41 -2.29 7.39 -5.68
N ALA A 42 -1.70 6.21 -5.47
CA ALA A 42 -1.17 5.76 -4.18
C ALA A 42 -0.12 6.75 -3.66
N ARG A 43 0.89 7.11 -4.48
CA ARG A 43 1.90 8.09 -4.10
C ARG A 43 1.33 9.47 -3.83
N SER A 44 0.36 9.91 -4.65
CA SER A 44 -0.29 11.21 -4.47
C SER A 44 -1.09 11.29 -3.16
N LEU A 45 -1.76 10.19 -2.79
CA LEU A 45 -2.47 10.09 -1.52
C LEU A 45 -1.50 10.12 -0.34
N ASP A 46 -0.46 9.30 -0.37
CA ASP A 46 0.57 9.24 0.67
C ASP A 46 1.22 10.61 0.92
N LEU A 47 1.63 11.30 -0.14
CA LEU A 47 2.20 12.66 -0.05
C LEU A 47 1.23 13.69 0.54
N ARG A 48 -0.09 13.53 0.34
CA ARG A 48 -1.10 14.42 0.93
C ARG A 48 -1.31 14.11 2.40
N LEU A 49 -1.40 12.83 2.76
CA LEU A 49 -1.57 12.38 4.14
C LEU A 49 -0.36 12.73 5.01
N ALA A 50 0.86 12.58 4.47
CA ALA A 50 2.09 12.98 5.15
C ALA A 50 2.10 14.48 5.52
N ARG A 51 1.44 15.34 4.73
CA ARG A 51 1.32 16.78 5.02
C ARG A 51 0.27 17.12 6.08
N LEU A 52 -0.63 16.20 6.41
CA LEU A 52 -1.66 16.41 7.43
C LEU A 52 -1.13 16.27 8.86
N GLY A 53 0.11 15.79 9.04
CA GLY A 53 0.70 15.59 10.37
C GLY A 53 -0.03 14.52 11.19
N LEU A 54 -0.53 13.46 10.54
CA LEU A 54 -1.20 12.36 11.23
C LEU A 54 -0.24 11.66 12.20
N PRO A 55 -0.67 11.33 13.44
CA PRO A 55 0.14 10.60 14.38
C PRO A 55 0.60 9.26 13.78
N MET A 56 1.89 8.95 13.93
CA MET A 56 2.48 7.68 13.46
C MET A 56 2.33 7.42 11.95
N TRP A 57 2.12 8.45 11.12
CA TRP A 57 2.13 8.28 9.68
C TRP A 57 3.50 7.84 9.19
N ALA A 58 3.55 6.67 8.55
CA ALA A 58 4.73 6.17 7.88
C ALA A 58 4.46 6.13 6.37
N SER A 59 5.28 6.89 5.63
CA SER A 59 5.17 6.97 4.18
C SER A 59 5.43 5.61 3.52
N SER A 60 4.66 5.25 2.49
CA SER A 60 4.84 4.03 1.69
C SER A 60 5.67 4.28 0.41
N ALA A 61 6.46 5.35 0.38
CA ALA A 61 7.32 5.69 -0.76
C ALA A 61 8.20 4.52 -1.20
N GLY A 62 8.13 4.15 -2.48
CA GLY A 62 8.88 3.02 -3.04
C GLY A 62 8.20 1.66 -2.87
N GLU A 63 7.09 1.60 -2.13
CA GLU A 63 6.30 0.37 -1.88
C GLU A 63 4.93 0.44 -2.57
N GLU A 64 4.69 1.39 -3.46
CA GLU A 64 3.39 1.54 -4.13
C GLU A 64 3.06 0.30 -4.99
N ALA A 65 4.06 -0.26 -5.67
CA ALA A 65 3.89 -1.42 -6.55
C ALA A 65 3.39 -2.67 -5.83
N PRO A 66 4.04 -3.17 -4.76
CA PRO A 66 3.54 -4.35 -4.04
C PRO A 66 2.16 -4.13 -3.42
N LEU A 67 1.86 -2.92 -2.90
CA LEU A 67 0.56 -2.62 -2.29
C LEU A 67 -0.59 -2.63 -3.32
N VAL A 68 -0.39 -1.97 -4.46
CA VAL A 68 -1.37 -1.97 -5.55
C VAL A 68 -1.50 -3.38 -6.16
N ALA A 69 -0.40 -4.12 -6.35
CA ALA A 69 -0.42 -5.49 -6.83
C ALA A 69 -1.27 -6.39 -5.93
N THR A 70 -1.00 -6.34 -4.61
CA THR A 70 -1.73 -7.12 -3.60
C THR A 70 -3.23 -6.89 -3.70
N ALA A 71 -3.64 -5.63 -3.76
CA ALA A 71 -5.05 -5.26 -3.85
C ALA A 71 -5.74 -5.66 -5.16
N ARG A 72 -5.00 -5.71 -6.28
CA ARG A 72 -5.55 -6.10 -7.60
C ARG A 72 -5.59 -7.60 -7.83
N VAL A 73 -4.61 -8.33 -7.32
CA VAL A 73 -4.48 -9.79 -7.52
C VAL A 73 -5.38 -10.54 -6.54
N ALA A 74 -5.57 -10.02 -5.32
CA ALA A 74 -6.45 -10.63 -4.35
C ALA A 74 -7.90 -10.67 -4.83
N HIS A 75 -8.53 -11.83 -4.70
CA HIS A 75 -9.94 -12.04 -4.99
C HIS A 75 -10.82 -11.26 -4.00
N PRO A 76 -12.09 -10.96 -4.36
CA PRO A 76 -12.99 -10.20 -3.49
C PRO A 76 -13.21 -10.79 -2.11
N GLU A 77 -13.17 -12.11 -1.99
CA GLU A 77 -13.38 -12.87 -0.74
C GLU A 77 -12.10 -13.01 0.11
N GLU A 78 -10.94 -12.65 -0.44
CA GLU A 78 -9.67 -12.79 0.24
C GLU A 78 -9.43 -11.61 1.19
N TRP A 79 -9.03 -11.96 2.41
CA TRP A 79 -8.77 -10.98 3.45
C TRP A 79 -7.35 -10.45 3.31
N ILE A 80 -7.23 -9.14 3.14
CA ILE A 80 -5.95 -8.43 3.26
C ILE A 80 -5.89 -7.84 4.67
N TYR A 81 -4.80 -8.10 5.38
CA TYR A 81 -4.53 -7.58 6.73
C TYR A 81 -3.53 -6.42 6.64
N PRO A 82 -3.99 -5.17 6.40
CA PRO A 82 -3.10 -4.04 6.17
C PRO A 82 -2.39 -3.59 7.45
N GLY A 83 -1.13 -3.22 7.30
CA GLY A 83 -0.34 -2.48 8.28
C GLY A 83 -0.51 -0.96 8.15
N ALA A 84 0.28 -0.22 8.95
CA ALA A 84 0.20 1.24 9.04
C ALA A 84 0.58 1.99 7.74
N ARG A 85 1.21 1.29 6.77
CA ARG A 85 1.71 1.87 5.51
C ARG A 85 0.85 1.50 4.31
N ASP A 86 -0.21 0.74 4.51
CA ASP A 86 -0.89 0.04 3.43
C ASP A 86 -2.13 0.80 2.91
N VAL A 87 -2.13 2.13 3.03
CA VAL A 87 -3.24 2.99 2.60
C VAL A 87 -3.58 2.81 1.12
N ALA A 88 -2.58 2.49 0.30
CA ALA A 88 -2.73 2.23 -1.12
C ALA A 88 -3.60 1.00 -1.41
N VAL A 89 -3.63 0.01 -0.51
CA VAL A 89 -4.52 -1.16 -0.62
C VAL A 89 -5.97 -0.71 -0.57
N ALA A 90 -6.34 0.08 0.44
CA ALA A 90 -7.71 0.58 0.60
C ALA A 90 -8.15 1.43 -0.59
N LEU A 91 -7.26 2.31 -1.09
CA LEU A 91 -7.53 3.12 -2.29
C LEU A 91 -7.76 2.24 -3.53
N THR A 92 -6.93 1.20 -3.71
CA THR A 92 -7.00 0.30 -4.88
C THR A 92 -8.23 -0.60 -4.83
N ARG A 93 -8.71 -0.95 -3.63
CA ARG A 93 -9.98 -1.65 -3.38
C ARG A 93 -11.20 -0.72 -3.42
N GLU A 94 -11.04 0.47 -3.99
CA GLU A 94 -12.11 1.43 -4.26
C GLU A 94 -12.86 1.91 -3.00
N VAL A 95 -12.20 1.85 -1.83
CA VAL A 95 -12.73 2.49 -0.62
C VAL A 95 -12.89 3.98 -0.92
N PRO A 96 -14.07 4.58 -0.71
CA PRO A 96 -14.29 5.98 -1.01
C PRO A 96 -13.26 6.88 -0.33
N LEU A 97 -12.59 7.75 -1.10
CA LEU A 97 -11.50 8.57 -0.58
C LEU A 97 -11.91 9.43 0.63
N ALA A 98 -13.12 9.97 0.60
CA ALA A 98 -13.67 10.75 1.72
C ALA A 98 -13.81 9.90 3.00
N GLU A 99 -14.22 8.64 2.85
CA GLU A 99 -14.31 7.69 3.96
C GLU A 99 -12.93 7.33 4.49
N LEU A 100 -11.98 7.05 3.61
CA LEU A 100 -10.59 6.74 3.97
C LEU A 100 -9.96 7.90 4.77
N VAL A 101 -10.10 9.14 4.28
CA VAL A 101 -9.60 10.33 4.97
C VAL A 101 -10.31 10.54 6.31
N ALA A 102 -11.64 10.35 6.37
CA ALA A 102 -12.39 10.48 7.62
C ALA A 102 -11.92 9.48 8.68
N ARG A 103 -11.62 8.24 8.29
CA ARG A 103 -11.08 7.20 9.18
C ARG A 103 -9.67 7.56 9.65
N LEU A 104 -8.76 7.94 8.73
CA LEU A 104 -7.37 8.26 9.06
C LEU A 104 -7.20 9.52 9.92
N THR A 105 -8.11 10.49 9.79
CA THR A 105 -8.10 11.73 10.58
C THR A 105 -8.87 11.60 11.89
N GLY A 106 -9.44 10.43 12.20
CA GLY A 106 -10.25 10.21 13.41
C GLY A 106 -11.62 10.92 13.40
N ARG A 107 -12.06 11.46 12.25
CA ARG A 107 -13.37 12.14 12.09
C ARG A 107 -14.54 11.17 12.00
N ARG A 108 -14.28 9.93 11.57
CA ARG A 108 -15.12 8.76 11.86
C ARG A 108 -14.33 7.90 12.83
N GLY A 109 -14.88 7.65 14.01
CA GLY A 109 -14.23 6.83 15.03
C GLY A 109 -13.89 5.45 14.50
N HIS A 110 -12.84 4.85 15.06
CA HIS A 110 -12.61 3.41 14.96
C HIS A 110 -13.72 2.69 15.76
N GLU A 111 -14.87 2.41 15.14
CA GLU A 111 -15.71 1.30 15.63
C GLU A 111 -14.92 0.00 15.46
N PRO A 112 -14.99 -0.94 16.42
CA PRO A 112 -13.81 -1.62 16.91
C PRO A 112 -13.34 -2.71 15.95
N ALA A 113 -12.32 -2.39 15.15
CA ALA A 113 -11.36 -3.36 14.68
C ALA A 113 -9.97 -2.90 15.17
N GLY A 114 -9.60 -3.40 16.35
CA GLY A 114 -8.27 -3.23 16.94
C GLY A 114 -8.05 -1.90 17.68
N ARG A 115 -8.17 -1.92 19.01
CA ARG A 115 -7.48 -0.95 19.87
C ARG A 115 -5.99 -1.01 19.55
N VAL A 116 -5.44 -0.05 18.80
CA VAL A 116 -3.98 0.10 18.67
C VAL A 116 -3.59 1.49 19.17
N ALA A 117 -2.83 1.45 20.27
CA ALA A 117 -1.94 2.44 20.84
C ALA A 117 -2.36 3.92 20.80
N CYS A 118 -3.19 4.32 21.76
CA CYS A 118 -3.17 5.69 22.26
C CYS A 118 -2.30 5.72 23.54
N PRO A 119 -1.09 6.32 23.52
CA PRO A 119 -0.21 6.38 24.70
C PRO A 119 -0.88 7.08 25.90
N GLU A 120 -1.81 7.98 25.63
CA GLU A 120 -2.51 8.78 26.65
C GLU A 120 -3.51 7.96 27.46
N ARG A 121 -3.89 6.76 27.00
CA ARG A 121 -5.00 6.00 27.60
C ARG A 121 -4.63 5.05 28.73
N ARG A 122 -3.37 4.97 29.20
CA ARG A 122 -2.89 4.12 30.34
C ARG A 122 -3.94 3.13 30.87
N ILE A 123 -4.14 2.00 30.20
CA ILE A 123 -5.06 0.96 30.70
C ILE A 123 -4.22 -0.15 31.32
N ALA A 124 -4.21 -0.19 32.66
CA ALA A 124 -3.82 -1.37 33.42
C ALA A 124 -4.92 -2.45 33.30
N PRO A 125 -4.57 -3.74 33.34
CA PRO A 125 -5.56 -4.82 33.30
C PRO A 125 -6.36 -4.82 34.61
N GLY A 126 -7.68 -4.82 34.48
CA GLY A 126 -8.60 -5.31 35.53
C GLY A 126 -8.81 -6.80 35.37
#